data_AF-A0A497EK13-F1
#
_entry.id   AF-A0A497EK13-F1
#
_cell.length_a   1.000
_cell.length_b   1.000
_cell.length_c   1.000
_cell.angle_alpha   90.00
_cell.angle_beta   90.00
_cell.angle_gamma   90.00
#
_symmetry.space_group_name_H-M   'P 1'
#
loop_
_entity.id
_entity.type
_entity.pdbx_description
1 polymer ?
#
loop_
_entity_poly.entity_id
_entity_poly.type
_entity_poly.pdbx_seq_one_letter_code
_entity_poly.pdbx_strand_id
1 'polypeptide(L)' 'MRVLSEIKNFLYQCKRVLMVAAKPDKEEFKISTKIVLLGMALLGAIAFIIFIIFQFISWL' A
#
# COMPACT_ATOMS: atom_id res chain seq x y z
N MET A 1 15.84 6.57 34.34
CA MET A 1 15.05 5.31 34.39
C MET A 1 13.55 5.47 34.07
N ARG A 2 13.01 6.67 33.79
CA ARG A 2 11.59 6.86 33.40
C ARG A 2 11.30 6.56 31.92
N VAL A 3 12.15 7.05 31.02
CA VAL A 3 11.89 6.95 29.57
C VAL A 3 11.88 5.50 29.05
N LEU A 4 12.75 4.63 29.58
CA LEU A 4 12.79 3.21 29.21
C LEU A 4 11.54 2.43 29.64
N SER A 5 10.94 2.76 30.80
CA SER A 5 9.69 2.13 31.23
C SER A 5 8.51 2.60 30.39
N GLU A 6 8.45 3.90 30.06
CA GLU A 6 7.39 4.46 29.22
C GLU A 6 7.39 3.84 27.81
N ILE A 7 8.55 3.73 27.16
CA ILE A 7 8.67 3.12 25.83
C ILE A 7 8.27 1.65 25.86
N LYS A 8 8.71 0.90 26.89
CA LYS A 8 8.33 -0.51 27.05
C LYS A 8 6.83 -0.67 27.21
N ASN A 9 6.19 0.24 27.96
CA ASN A 9 4.75 0.24 28.16
C ASN A 9 4.00 0.60 26.86
N PHE A 10 4.48 1.59 26.11
CA PHE A 10 3.94 1.97 24.80
C PHE A 10 3.98 0.79 23.81
N LEU A 11 5.12 0.14 23.67
CA LEU A 11 5.27 -1.05 22.81
C LEU A 11 4.33 -2.19 23.23
N TYR A 12 4.12 -2.37 24.53
CA TYR A 12 3.17 -3.35 25.03
C TYR A 12 1.72 -3.02 24.64
N GLN A 13 1.33 -1.74 24.69
CA GLN A 13 0.02 -1.30 24.20
C GLN A 13 -0.12 -1.48 22.68
N CYS A 14 0.89 -1.11 21.88
CA CYS A 14 0.89 -1.34 20.43
C CYS A 14 0.71 -2.83 20.10
N LYS A 15 1.38 -3.73 20.83
CA LYS A 15 1.23 -5.18 20.66
C LYS A 15 -0.21 -5.64 20.90
N ARG A 16 -0.90 -5.10 21.92
CA ARG A 16 -2.31 -5.43 22.18
C ARG A 16 -3.20 -5.00 21.02
N VAL A 17 -3.00 -3.80 20.48
CA VAL A 17 -3.75 -3.31 19.32
C VAL A 17 -3.54 -4.21 18.10
N LEU A 18 -2.28 -4.58 17.80
CA LEU A 18 -1.97 -5.49 16.70
C LEU A 18 -2.54 -6.90 16.89
N MET A 19 -2.74 -7.35 18.13
CA MET A 19 -3.32 -8.65 18.45
C MET A 19 -4.85 -8.67 18.26
N VAL A 20 -5.52 -7.54 18.46
CA VAL A 20 -6.97 -7.39 18.24
C VAL A 20 -7.30 -7.04 16.79
N ALA A 21 -6.35 -6.49 16.04
CA ALA A 21 -6.50 -6.24 14.61
C ALA A 21 -6.81 -7.55 13.86
N ALA A 22 -7.92 -7.57 13.13
CA ALA A 22 -8.31 -8.72 12.31
C ALA A 22 -7.28 -8.90 11.18
N LYS A 23 -6.61 -10.05 11.17
CA LYS A 23 -5.74 -10.42 10.05
C LYS A 23 -6.63 -10.74 8.84
N PRO A 24 -6.37 -10.16 7.66
CA PRO A 24 -7.20 -10.40 6.48
C PRO A 24 -7.15 -11.88 6.09
N ASP A 25 -8.29 -12.39 5.62
CA ASP A 25 -8.34 -13.74 5.06
C ASP A 25 -7.60 -13.80 3.71
N LYS A 26 -7.14 -15.00 3.33
CA LYS A 26 -6.44 -15.22 2.06
C LYS A 26 -7.32 -14.82 0.86
N GLU A 27 -8.63 -14.98 0.95
CA GLU A 27 -9.56 -14.61 -0.13
C GLU A 27 -9.71 -13.09 -0.24
N GLU A 28 -9.96 -12.40 0.88
CA GLU A 28 -10.06 -10.93 0.93
C GLU A 28 -8.77 -10.27 0.43
N PHE A 29 -7.62 -10.81 0.80
CA PHE A 29 -6.32 -10.34 0.33
C PHE A 29 -6.18 -10.49 -1.18
N LYS A 30 -6.57 -11.64 -1.74
CA LYS A 30 -6.53 -11.89 -3.20
C LYS A 30 -7.47 -10.96 -3.95
N ILE A 31 -8.68 -10.75 -3.45
CA ILE A 31 -9.67 -9.87 -4.08
C ILE A 31 -9.14 -8.43 -4.10
N SER A 32 -8.71 -7.93 -2.94
CA SER A 32 -8.13 -6.58 -2.80
C SER A 32 -6.93 -6.40 -3.72
N THR A 33 -6.01 -7.36 -3.74
CA THR A 33 -4.82 -7.33 -4.59
C THR A 33 -5.19 -7.29 -6.08
N LYS A 34 -6.17 -8.09 -6.52
CA LYS A 34 -6.62 -8.08 -7.92
C LYS A 34 -7.19 -6.72 -8.32
N ILE A 35 -8.03 -6.12 -7.48
CA ILE A 35 -8.65 -4.82 -7.76
C ILE A 35 -7.58 -3.73 -7.85
N VAL A 36 -6.64 -3.70 -6.90
CA VAL A 36 -5.53 -2.73 -6.90
C VAL A 36 -4.65 -2.89 -8.14
N LEU A 37 -4.28 -4.13 -8.49
CA LEU A 37 -3.49 -4.41 -9.69
C LEU A 37 -4.20 -3.97 -10.96
N LEU A 38 -5.51 -4.18 -11.06
CA LEU A 38 -6.31 -3.80 -12.22
C LEU A 38 -6.36 -2.26 -12.35
N GLY A 39 -6.54 -1.54 -11.24
CA GLY A 39 -6.47 -0.08 -11.22
C GLY A 39 -5.11 0.47 -11.59
N MET A 40 -4.03 -0.09 -11.04
CA MET A 40 -2.65 0.30 -11.37
C MET A 40 -2.31 0.05 -12.84
N ALA A 41 -2.72 -1.09 -13.39
CA ALA A 41 -2.50 -1.42 -14.80
C ALA A 41 -3.24 -0.43 -15.72
N LEU A 42 -4.48 -0.08 -15.39
CA LEU A 42 -5.27 0.87 -16.17
C LEU A 42 -4.65 2.27 -16.14
N LEU A 43 -4.33 2.79 -14.95
CA LEU A 43 -3.70 4.11 -14.81
C LEU A 43 -2.32 4.15 -15.47
N GLY A 44 -1.53 3.09 -15.30
CA GLY A 44 -0.22 2.94 -15.94
C GLY A 44 -0.31 2.92 -17.45
N ALA A 45 -1.28 2.20 -18.03
CA ALA A 45 -1.50 2.17 -19.48
C ALA A 45 -1.89 3.55 -20.03
N ILE A 46 -2.80 4.26 -19.36
CA ILE A 46 -3.19 5.62 -19.77
C ILE A 46 -1.99 6.57 -19.71
N ALA A 47 -1.25 6.57 -18.61
CA ALA A 47 -0.05 7.40 -18.47
C ALA A 47 1.01 7.06 -19.52
N PHE A 48 1.18 5.77 -19.84
CA PHE A 48 2.13 5.31 -20.84
C PHE A 48 1.75 5.74 -22.26
N ILE A 49 0.46 5.70 -22.62
CA ILE A 49 -0.03 6.19 -23.91
C ILE A 49 0.25 7.69 -24.04
N ILE A 50 -0.06 8.47 -23.00
CA ILE A 50 0.22 9.91 -22.97
C ILE A 50 1.73 10.15 -23.15
N PHE A 51 2.56 9.43 -22.40
CA PHE A 51 4.02 9.54 -22.47
C PHE A 51 4.54 9.25 -23.89
N ILE A 52 4.07 8.20 -24.55
CA ILE A 52 4.47 7.87 -25.93
C ILE A 52 4.12 9.00 -26.89
N ILE A 53 2.90 9.53 -26.80
CA ILE A 53 2.44 10.62 -27.68
C ILE A 53 3.30 11.86 -27.49
N PHE A 54 3.56 12.26 -26.25
CA PHE A 54 4.41 13.41 -25.93
C PHE A 54 5.86 13.20 -26.36
N GLN A 55 6.42 12.00 -26.15
CA GLN A 55 7.77 11.67 -26.56
C GLN A 55 7.91 11.74 -28.08
N PHE A 56 6.92 11.26 -28.83
CA PHE A 56 6.93 11.29 -30.29
C PHE A 56 6.78 12.71 -30.83
N ILE A 57 5.88 13.52 -30.24
CA ILE A 57 5.76 14.95 -30.57
C ILE A 57 7.03 15.72 -30.25
N SER A 58 7.66 15.46 -29.11
CA SER A 58 8.90 16.13 -28.73
C SER A 58 10.08 15.76 -29.62
N TRP A 59 10.01 14.64 -30.33
CA TRP A 59 11.06 14.18 -31.24
C TRP A 59 10.89 14.73 -32.67
N LEU A 60 9.71 15.27 -33.00
CA LEU A 60 9.37 15.92 -34.27
C LEU A 60 9.69 17.42 -34.21
#